data_AF-W2T6T6-F1
#
_entry.id   AF-W2T6T6-F1
#
_cell.length_a   1.000
_cell.length_b   1.000
_cell.length_c   1.000
_cell.angle_alpha   90.00
_cell.angle_beta   90.00
_cell.angle_gamma   90.00
#
_symmetry.space_group_name_H-M   'P 1'
#
loop_
_entity.id
_entity.type
_entity.pdbx_description
1 polymer ?
#
loop_
_entity_poly.entity_id
_entity_poly.type
_entity_poly.pdbx_seq_one_letter_code
_entity_poly.pdbx_strand_id
1 'polypeptide(L)'
;MAVNGCLTETGSWAELWDQTDAVAGHTQKGVEFLERIGAFAKERALIEEEYAAKLRTLAKKSLGRKKEDEEAAKNFTYVKSFVNLLRELELLAGQHEVVAERIRKEVVPFVATRAGVHRAQRKQCLSDLQAIHANLAGAMEHLCKAQKHYGKSFKEAEAAFLKYAKADKNMEISRLDLDKAKNNAQMRSQISEEAKQAYAHALQGANNAQNAHYSQLLPDALARMKSLEYPKRLVC
;
A
#
# COMPACT_ATOMS: atom_id res chain seq x y z
N MET A 1 8.93 33.85 -21.87
CA MET A 1 8.18 33.30 -23.02
C MET A 1 8.44 31.81 -23.10
N ALA A 2 7.37 31.02 -23.23
CA ALA A 2 7.31 29.58 -23.52
C ALA A 2 8.03 28.63 -22.51
N VAL A 3 7.37 28.05 -21.49
CA VAL A 3 6.27 27.05 -21.47
C VAL A 3 6.78 25.59 -21.55
N ASN A 4 6.47 24.83 -20.50
CA ASN A 4 6.31 23.37 -20.42
C ASN A 4 7.53 22.45 -20.64
N GLY A 5 8.25 22.16 -19.56
CA GLY A 5 8.97 20.90 -19.39
C GLY A 5 8.11 19.94 -18.55
N CYS A 6 7.47 19.00 -19.23
CA CYS A 6 6.53 18.01 -18.72
C CYS A 6 7.14 17.11 -17.62
N LEU A 7 6.36 16.83 -16.56
CA LEU A 7 6.66 15.86 -15.49
C LEU A 7 6.52 14.40 -15.99
N THR A 8 7.25 14.01 -17.04
CA THR A 8 7.03 12.72 -17.73
C THR A 8 8.25 11.82 -17.76
N GLU A 9 8.82 11.53 -16.59
CA GLU A 9 9.65 10.33 -16.46
C GLU A 9 9.64 9.85 -15.00
N THR A 10 8.46 9.50 -14.49
CA THR A 10 8.42 8.62 -13.31
C THR A 10 8.72 7.21 -13.80
N GLY A 11 9.93 6.71 -13.54
CA GLY A 11 10.32 5.33 -13.84
C GLY A 11 9.30 4.30 -13.36
N SER A 12 9.27 3.12 -13.99
CA SER A 12 8.32 2.07 -13.61
C SER A 12 8.62 1.60 -12.20
N TRP A 13 7.60 1.51 -11.33
CA TRP A 13 7.79 0.90 -10.01
C TRP A 13 8.10 -0.61 -10.12
N ALA A 14 7.97 -1.22 -11.30
CA ALA A 14 8.44 -2.59 -11.54
C ALA A 14 9.95 -2.76 -11.30
N GLU A 15 10.75 -1.68 -11.41
CA GLU A 15 12.18 -1.70 -11.11
C GLU A 15 12.46 -1.83 -9.59
N LEU A 16 11.45 -1.58 -8.74
CA LEU A 16 11.53 -1.62 -7.28
C LEU A 16 11.10 -2.99 -6.70
N TRP A 17 11.34 -4.06 -7.45
CA TRP A 17 10.89 -5.42 -7.10
C TRP A 17 11.44 -5.93 -5.77
N ASP A 18 12.60 -5.43 -5.34
CA ASP A 18 13.27 -5.75 -4.07
C ASP A 18 12.95 -4.73 -2.94
N GLN A 19 12.21 -3.67 -3.25
CA GLN A 19 11.93 -2.54 -2.35
C GLN A 19 10.45 -2.44 -1.94
N THR A 20 9.73 -3.56 -1.90
CA THR A 20 8.28 -3.59 -1.59
C THR A 20 7.94 -2.95 -0.24
N ASP A 21 8.82 -3.09 0.77
CA ASP A 21 8.65 -2.47 2.09
C ASP A 21 8.84 -0.95 2.05
N ALA A 22 9.83 -0.47 1.28
CA ALA A 22 10.03 0.96 1.07
C ALA A 22 8.83 1.57 0.34
N VAL A 23 8.29 0.88 -0.67
CA VAL A 23 7.07 1.26 -1.39
C VAL A 23 5.84 1.27 -0.45
N ALA A 24 5.71 0.27 0.43
CA ALA A 24 4.65 0.23 1.45
C ALA A 24 4.74 1.41 2.44
N GLY A 25 5.95 1.77 2.87
CA GLY A 25 6.20 2.93 3.72
C GLY A 25 5.93 4.26 3.01
N HIS A 26 6.35 4.38 1.75
CA HIS A 26 6.15 5.59 0.93
C HIS A 26 4.66 5.88 0.71
N THR A 27 3.89 4.86 0.32
CA THR A 27 2.43 5.00 0.16
C THR A 27 1.70 5.33 1.48
N GLN A 28 2.21 4.88 2.63
CA GLN A 28 1.67 5.24 3.95
C GLN A 28 1.87 6.73 4.24
N LYS A 29 3.09 7.25 4.03
CA LYS A 29 3.38 8.69 4.17
C LYS A 29 2.47 9.56 3.31
N GLY A 30 2.12 9.07 2.12
CA GLY A 30 1.13 9.72 1.27
C GLY A 30 -0.25 9.85 1.93
N VAL A 31 -0.74 8.79 2.58
CA VAL A 31 -2.03 8.82 3.29
C VAL A 31 -1.98 9.79 4.47
N GLU A 32 -0.91 9.74 5.26
CA GLU A 32 -0.68 10.66 6.39
C GLU A 32 -0.63 12.12 5.94
N PHE A 33 -0.04 12.39 4.78
CA PHE A 33 -0.02 13.73 4.20
C PHE A 33 -1.41 14.24 3.83
N LEU A 34 -2.28 13.39 3.26
CA LEU A 34 -3.68 13.75 3.00
C LEU A 34 -4.43 14.07 4.30
N GLU A 35 -4.22 13.28 5.34
CA GLU A 35 -4.82 13.52 6.66
C GLU A 35 -4.35 14.85 7.25
N ARG A 36 -3.06 15.18 7.08
CA ARG A 36 -2.50 16.47 7.49
C ARG A 36 -3.16 17.64 6.76
N ILE A 37 -3.43 17.52 5.46
CA ILE A 37 -4.19 18.54 4.71
C ILE A 37 -5.60 18.72 5.31
N GLY A 38 -6.25 17.62 5.69
CA GLY A 38 -7.56 17.66 6.34
C GLY A 38 -7.53 18.35 7.71
N ALA A 39 -6.48 18.12 8.51
CA ALA A 39 -6.27 18.80 9.78
C ALA A 39 -6.02 20.30 9.59
N PHE A 40 -5.13 20.65 8.66
CA PHE A 40 -4.87 22.05 8.28
C PHE A 40 -6.15 22.77 7.83
N ALA A 41 -6.97 22.13 7.01
CA ALA A 41 -8.24 22.72 6.56
C ALA A 41 -9.20 23.00 7.73
N LYS A 42 -9.26 22.10 8.73
CA LYS A 42 -10.05 22.33 9.95
C LYS A 42 -9.54 23.51 10.76
N GLU A 43 -8.23 23.59 10.98
CA GLU A 43 -7.60 24.72 11.70
C GLU A 43 -7.83 26.05 10.98
N ARG A 44 -7.67 26.06 9.65
CA ARG A 44 -7.99 27.24 8.85
C ARG A 44 -9.45 27.66 9.02
N ALA A 45 -10.39 26.73 8.98
CA ALA A 45 -11.81 27.05 9.17
C ALA A 45 -12.10 27.63 10.57
N LEU A 46 -11.39 27.19 11.61
CA LEU A 46 -11.50 27.77 12.95
C LEU A 46 -10.98 29.21 13.01
N ILE A 47 -9.84 29.49 12.37
CA ILE A 47 -9.29 30.86 12.29
C ILE A 47 -10.26 31.81 11.59
N GLU A 48 -10.87 31.39 10.48
CA GLU A 48 -11.86 32.19 9.75
C GLU A 48 -13.11 32.49 10.61
N GLU A 49 -13.58 31.50 11.37
CA GLU A 49 -14.69 31.66 12.33
C GLU A 49 -14.36 32.64 13.45
N GLU A 50 -13.18 32.50 14.07
CA GLU A 50 -12.75 33.39 15.14
C GLU A 50 -12.58 34.82 14.65
N TYR A 51 -12.01 35.01 13.45
CA TYR A 51 -11.85 36.32 12.85
C TYR A 51 -13.19 36.99 12.61
N ALA A 52 -14.14 36.28 11.97
CA ALA A 52 -15.50 36.78 11.77
C ALA A 52 -16.20 37.15 13.09
N ALA A 53 -16.10 36.28 14.11
CA ALA A 53 -16.70 36.54 15.42
C ALA A 53 -16.12 37.78 16.10
N LYS A 54 -14.78 37.97 16.02
CA LYS A 54 -14.10 39.15 16.54
C LYS A 54 -14.51 40.42 15.79
N LEU A 55 -14.65 40.36 14.46
CA LEU A 55 -15.14 41.49 13.65
C LEU A 55 -16.58 41.91 14.01
N ARG A 56 -17.50 40.94 14.16
CA ARG A 56 -18.88 41.23 14.60
C ARG A 56 -18.94 41.82 15.98
N THR A 57 -18.15 41.29 16.91
CA THR A 57 -18.09 41.80 18.28
C THR A 57 -17.58 43.24 18.30
N LEU A 58 -16.56 43.54 17.50
CA LEU A 58 -16.04 44.89 17.33
C LEU A 58 -17.11 45.84 16.75
N ALA A 59 -17.72 45.47 15.62
CA ALA A 59 -18.76 46.29 14.99
C ALA A 59 -19.92 46.59 15.93
N LYS A 60 -20.43 45.57 16.64
CA LYS A 60 -21.51 45.70 17.61
C LYS A 60 -21.14 46.57 18.82
N LYS A 61 -19.90 46.45 19.32
CA LYS A 61 -19.40 47.26 20.44
C LYS A 61 -19.23 48.73 20.05
N SER A 62 -18.86 48.99 18.80
CA SER A 62 -18.65 50.34 18.25
C SER A 62 -19.95 51.06 17.88
N LEU A 63 -21.07 50.35 17.75
CA LEU A 63 -22.37 50.88 17.32
C LEU A 63 -23.19 51.60 18.42
N GLY A 64 -22.58 51.89 19.57
CA GLY A 64 -23.16 52.69 20.65
C GLY A 64 -24.59 52.31 21.08
N ARG A 65 -25.41 53.31 21.41
CA ARG A 65 -26.85 53.13 21.71
C ARG A 65 -27.62 53.26 20.41
N LYS A 66 -27.95 52.11 19.79
CA LYS A 66 -28.65 51.99 18.49
C LYS A 66 -29.70 53.07 18.18
N LYS A 67 -30.53 53.45 19.15
CA LYS A 67 -31.61 54.43 18.94
C LYS A 67 -31.11 55.88 18.81
N GLU A 68 -30.15 56.28 19.64
CA GLU A 68 -29.52 57.61 19.61
C GLU A 68 -28.61 57.72 18.37
N ASP A 69 -27.88 56.66 18.05
CA ASP A 69 -26.97 56.62 16.89
C ASP A 69 -27.72 56.57 15.55
N GLU A 70 -28.88 55.92 15.47
CA GLU A 70 -29.74 55.96 14.26
C GLU A 70 -30.29 57.37 13.98
N GLU A 71 -30.66 58.10 15.02
CA GLU A 71 -31.16 59.47 14.87
C GLU A 71 -30.02 60.43 14.53
N ALA A 72 -28.86 60.28 15.18
CA ALA A 72 -27.65 61.02 14.83
C ALA A 72 -27.16 60.72 13.40
N ALA A 73 -27.26 59.48 12.91
CA ALA A 73 -26.90 59.11 11.54
C ALA A 73 -27.83 59.72 10.47
N LYS A 74 -29.05 60.13 10.84
CA LYS A 74 -29.95 60.88 9.94
C LYS A 74 -29.57 62.36 9.86
N ASN A 75 -29.05 62.91 10.96
CA ASN A 75 -28.80 64.34 11.10
C ASN A 75 -27.34 64.75 10.81
N PHE A 76 -26.38 63.83 10.93
CA PHE A 76 -24.95 64.11 10.80
C PHE A 76 -24.23 63.16 9.84
N THR A 77 -23.55 63.72 8.83
CA THR A 77 -22.87 62.97 7.76
C THR A 77 -21.68 62.15 8.26
N TYR A 78 -20.92 62.65 9.23
CA TYR A 78 -19.79 61.92 9.82
C TYR A 78 -20.25 60.68 10.61
N VAL A 79 -21.37 60.79 11.33
CA VAL A 79 -21.99 59.65 12.04
C VAL A 79 -22.49 58.61 11.04
N LYS A 80 -23.20 59.05 10.00
CA LYS A 80 -23.64 58.17 8.90
C LYS A 80 -22.47 57.42 8.25
N SER A 81 -21.36 58.11 7.99
CA SER A 81 -20.16 57.50 7.42
C SER A 81 -19.58 56.41 8.32
N PHE A 82 -19.55 56.65 9.63
CA PHE A 82 -19.06 55.66 10.59
C PHE A 82 -19.99 54.44 10.67
N VAL A 83 -21.31 54.64 10.71
CA VAL A 83 -22.29 53.53 10.68
C VAL A 83 -22.13 52.68 9.42
N ASN A 84 -21.93 53.30 8.26
CA ASN A 84 -21.66 52.57 7.02
C ASN A 84 -20.37 51.74 7.11
N LEU A 85 -19.30 52.28 7.68
CA LEU A 85 -18.05 51.54 7.91
C LEU A 85 -18.27 50.31 8.80
N LEU A 86 -19.03 50.45 9.89
CA LEU A 86 -19.36 49.31 10.77
C LEU A 86 -20.18 48.25 10.04
N ARG A 87 -21.11 48.66 9.17
CA ARG A 87 -21.88 47.74 8.32
C ARG A 87 -20.99 46.97 7.34
N GLU A 88 -20.05 47.64 6.68
CA GLU A 88 -19.08 46.95 5.81
C GLU A 88 -18.22 45.95 6.59
N LEU A 89 -17.87 46.25 7.84
CA LEU A 89 -17.16 45.32 8.71
C LEU A 89 -17.99 44.07 9.06
N GLU A 90 -19.29 44.23 9.30
CA GLU A 90 -20.22 43.11 9.52
C GLU A 90 -20.39 42.25 8.25
N LEU A 91 -20.45 42.88 7.08
CA LEU A 91 -20.50 42.19 5.78
C LEU A 91 -19.23 41.37 5.54
N LEU A 92 -18.05 41.94 5.81
CA LEU A 92 -16.76 41.24 5.75
C LEU A 92 -16.75 40.03 6.68
N ALA A 93 -17.20 40.19 7.94
CA ALA A 93 -17.32 39.08 8.87
C ALA A 93 -18.24 37.97 8.34
N GLY A 94 -19.37 38.32 7.70
CA GLY A 94 -20.25 37.37 7.03
C GLY A 94 -19.55 36.58 5.91
N GLN A 95 -18.70 37.23 5.10
CA GLN A 95 -17.93 36.56 4.06
C GLN A 95 -16.94 35.53 4.65
N HIS A 96 -16.24 35.91 5.73
CA HIS A 96 -15.32 34.99 6.42
C HIS A 96 -16.05 33.77 7.00
N GLU A 97 -17.26 33.94 7.55
CA GLU A 97 -18.08 32.80 7.99
C GLU A 97 -18.46 31.86 6.84
N VAL A 98 -18.84 32.39 5.67
CA VAL A 98 -19.14 31.57 4.49
C VAL A 98 -17.91 30.79 4.04
N VAL A 99 -16.72 31.40 4.05
CA VAL A 99 -15.46 30.71 3.75
C VAL A 99 -15.22 29.58 4.76
N ALA A 100 -15.37 29.86 6.05
CA ALA A 100 -15.20 28.89 7.12
C ALA A 100 -16.16 27.70 6.98
N GLU A 101 -17.43 27.98 6.68
CA GLU A 101 -18.47 26.98 6.46
C GLU A 101 -18.18 26.10 5.23
N ARG A 102 -17.77 26.69 4.10
CA ARG A 102 -17.40 25.94 2.89
C ARG A 102 -16.23 25.00 3.15
N ILE A 103 -15.19 25.46 3.85
CA ILE A 103 -14.05 24.60 4.20
C ILE A 103 -14.54 23.41 5.05
N ARG A 104 -15.41 23.64 6.02
CA ARG A 104 -15.97 22.58 6.89
C ARG A 104 -16.89 21.60 6.18
N LYS A 105 -17.76 22.08 5.28
CA LYS A 105 -18.80 21.25 4.66
C LYS A 105 -18.37 20.60 3.35
N GLU A 106 -17.38 21.19 2.65
CA GLU A 106 -16.96 20.72 1.33
C GLU A 106 -15.53 20.15 1.40
N VAL A 107 -14.55 20.96 1.82
CA VAL A 107 -13.13 20.59 1.75
C VAL A 107 -12.78 19.49 2.74
N VAL A 108 -13.15 19.65 4.01
CA VAL A 108 -12.82 18.67 5.06
C VAL A 108 -13.40 17.28 4.77
N PRO A 109 -14.71 17.13 4.42
CA PRO A 109 -15.28 15.82 4.07
C PRO A 109 -14.70 15.25 2.79
N PHE A 110 -14.39 16.10 1.79
CA PHE A 110 -13.74 15.66 0.56
C PHE A 110 -12.37 15.03 0.85
N VAL A 111 -11.51 15.72 1.59
CA VAL A 111 -10.18 15.22 1.95
C VAL A 111 -10.28 13.95 2.80
N ALA A 112 -11.20 13.91 3.77
CA ALA A 112 -11.43 12.72 4.60
C ALA A 112 -11.87 11.51 3.77
N THR A 113 -12.80 11.71 2.82
CA THR A 113 -13.27 10.67 1.90
C THR A 113 -12.13 10.15 1.02
N ARG A 114 -11.34 11.07 0.45
CA ARG A 114 -10.17 10.71 -0.37
C ARG A 114 -9.15 9.91 0.44
N ALA A 115 -8.79 10.37 1.64
CA ALA A 115 -7.88 9.66 2.52
C ALA A 115 -8.39 8.24 2.85
N GLY A 116 -9.70 8.09 3.10
CA GLY A 116 -10.34 6.80 3.33
C GLY A 116 -10.22 5.84 2.13
N VAL A 117 -10.53 6.33 0.92
CA VAL A 117 -10.38 5.54 -0.32
C VAL A 117 -8.93 5.12 -0.54
N HIS A 118 -7.97 6.04 -0.42
CA HIS A 118 -6.56 5.72 -0.57
C HIS A 118 -6.07 4.69 0.46
N ARG A 119 -6.52 4.80 1.72
CA ARG A 119 -6.20 3.84 2.78
C ARG A 119 -6.73 2.45 2.46
N ALA A 120 -7.98 2.34 2.00
CA ALA A 120 -8.59 1.07 1.63
C ALA A 120 -7.89 0.41 0.43
N GLN A 121 -7.63 1.19 -0.63
CA GLN A 121 -6.92 0.69 -1.82
C GLN A 121 -5.50 0.26 -1.50
N ARG A 122 -4.78 1.02 -0.66
CA ARG A 122 -3.45 0.63 -0.17
C ARG A 122 -3.50 -0.71 0.57
N LYS A 123 -4.47 -0.88 1.48
CA LYS A 123 -4.65 -2.14 2.23
C LYS A 123 -4.85 -3.33 1.29
N GLN A 124 -5.66 -3.16 0.24
CA GLN A 124 -5.86 -4.21 -0.76
C GLN A 124 -4.56 -4.55 -1.50
N CYS A 125 -3.82 -3.54 -1.98
CA CYS A 125 -2.56 -3.77 -2.69
C CYS A 125 -1.52 -4.51 -1.84
N LEU A 126 -1.44 -4.19 -0.54
CA LEU A 126 -0.54 -4.89 0.38
C LEU A 126 -0.96 -6.34 0.62
N SER A 127 -2.27 -6.60 0.70
CA SER A 127 -2.79 -7.97 0.80
C SER A 127 -2.47 -8.78 -0.46
N ASP A 128 -2.62 -8.17 -1.64
CA ASP A 128 -2.25 -8.81 -2.92
C ASP A 128 -0.76 -9.14 -2.96
N LEU A 129 0.10 -8.19 -2.58
CA LEU A 129 1.56 -8.40 -2.52
C LEU A 129 1.91 -9.55 -1.58
N GLN A 130 1.31 -9.58 -0.39
CA GLN A 130 1.53 -10.68 0.56
C GLN A 130 1.15 -12.04 -0.04
N ALA A 131 0.02 -12.12 -0.75
CA ALA A 131 -0.40 -13.34 -1.42
C ALA A 131 0.57 -13.75 -2.56
N ILE A 132 1.04 -12.78 -3.35
CA ILE A 132 2.00 -13.00 -4.44
C ILE A 132 3.35 -13.53 -3.90
N HIS A 133 3.85 -12.97 -2.79
CA HIS A 133 5.06 -13.46 -2.13
C HIS A 133 4.86 -14.84 -1.50
N ALA A 134 3.74 -15.06 -0.83
CA ALA A 134 3.41 -16.35 -0.20
C ALA A 134 3.34 -17.48 -1.23
N ASN A 135 2.78 -17.23 -2.42
CA ASN A 135 2.73 -18.20 -3.51
C ASN A 135 4.13 -18.65 -3.96
N LEU A 136 5.04 -17.70 -4.18
CA LEU A 136 6.44 -18.01 -4.55
C LEU A 136 7.16 -18.75 -3.41
N ALA A 137 7.02 -18.27 -2.18
CA ALA A 137 7.63 -18.90 -1.00
C ALA A 137 7.16 -20.34 -0.82
N GLY A 138 5.86 -20.62 -0.99
CA GLY A 138 5.31 -21.97 -0.92
C GLY A 138 5.86 -22.90 -2.00
N ALA A 139 5.99 -22.40 -3.24
CA ALA A 139 6.57 -23.18 -4.33
C ALA A 139 8.05 -23.51 -4.08
N MET A 140 8.82 -22.54 -3.57
CA MET A 140 10.22 -22.74 -3.20
C MET A 140 10.39 -23.69 -2.00
N GLU A 141 9.51 -23.61 -1.00
CA GLU A 141 9.52 -24.54 0.13
C GLU A 141 9.22 -25.97 -0.32
N HIS A 142 8.23 -26.15 -1.19
CA HIS A 142 7.90 -27.45 -1.77
C HIS A 142 9.07 -28.03 -2.58
N LEU A 143 9.75 -27.21 -3.39
CA LEU A 143 10.97 -27.59 -4.10
C LEU A 143 12.08 -28.07 -3.15
N CYS A 144 12.37 -27.29 -2.10
CA CYS A 144 13.37 -27.65 -1.10
C CYS A 144 13.06 -28.98 -0.39
N LYS A 145 11.78 -29.23 -0.06
CA LYS A 145 11.33 -30.51 0.53
C LYS A 145 11.53 -31.68 -0.44
N ALA A 146 11.12 -31.52 -1.70
CA ALA A 146 11.26 -32.56 -2.71
C ALA A 146 12.75 -32.87 -3.00
N GLN A 147 13.60 -31.84 -3.09
CA GLN A 147 15.04 -31.99 -3.26
C GLN A 147 15.68 -32.78 -2.10
N LYS A 148 15.33 -32.41 -0.85
CA LYS A 148 15.84 -33.08 0.35
C LYS A 148 15.37 -34.54 0.40
N HIS A 149 14.12 -34.81 0.02
CA HIS A 149 13.58 -36.17 -0.04
C HIS A 149 14.30 -37.02 -1.09
N TYR A 150 14.48 -36.50 -2.31
CA TYR A 150 15.25 -37.17 -3.36
C TYR A 150 16.69 -37.46 -2.90
N GLY A 151 17.39 -36.47 -2.34
CA GLY A 151 18.76 -36.65 -1.86
C GLY A 151 18.89 -37.72 -0.76
N LYS A 152 17.86 -37.89 0.07
CA LYS A 152 17.81 -38.98 1.06
C LYS A 152 17.55 -40.33 0.38
N SER A 153 16.52 -40.44 -0.44
CA SER A 153 16.15 -41.69 -1.12
C SER A 153 17.25 -42.21 -2.04
N PHE A 154 17.99 -41.30 -2.69
CA PHE A 154 19.15 -41.63 -3.51
C PHE A 154 20.26 -42.29 -2.69
N LYS A 155 20.65 -41.70 -1.56
CA LYS A 155 21.66 -42.27 -0.66
C LYS A 155 21.26 -43.65 -0.12
N GLU A 156 19.97 -43.83 0.19
CA GLU A 156 19.44 -45.12 0.63
C GLU A 156 19.49 -46.18 -0.49
N ALA A 157 19.19 -45.79 -1.73
CA ALA A 157 19.31 -46.66 -2.90
C ALA A 157 20.77 -47.05 -3.18
N GLU A 158 21.71 -46.10 -3.14
CA GLU A 158 23.14 -46.38 -3.26
C GLU A 158 23.63 -47.38 -2.18
N ALA A 159 23.24 -47.14 -0.93
CA ALA A 159 23.60 -48.03 0.18
C ALA A 159 23.02 -49.45 0.01
N ALA A 160 21.78 -49.58 -0.45
CA ALA A 160 21.15 -50.88 -0.71
C ALA A 160 21.81 -51.61 -1.89
N PHE A 161 22.15 -50.89 -2.97
CA PHE A 161 22.86 -51.44 -4.11
C PHE A 161 24.25 -51.94 -3.74
N LEU A 162 25.03 -51.17 -2.96
CA LEU A 162 26.34 -51.60 -2.47
C LEU A 162 26.27 -52.85 -1.59
N LYS A 163 25.22 -52.98 -0.75
CA LYS A 163 24.99 -54.19 0.05
C LYS A 163 24.69 -55.40 -0.82
N TYR A 164 23.83 -55.25 -1.82
CA TYR A 164 23.55 -56.31 -2.80
C TYR A 164 24.82 -56.71 -3.57
N ALA A 165 25.58 -55.75 -4.10
CA ALA A 165 26.81 -56.03 -4.84
C ALA A 165 27.89 -56.75 -4.01
N LYS A 166 27.93 -56.51 -2.69
CA LYS A 166 28.79 -57.26 -1.76
C LYS A 166 28.27 -58.68 -1.52
N ALA A 167 26.96 -58.83 -1.32
CA ALA A 167 26.30 -60.12 -1.13
C ALA A 167 26.48 -61.04 -2.34
N ASP A 168 26.35 -60.51 -3.56
CA ASP A 168 26.48 -61.23 -4.83
C ASP A 168 27.88 -61.84 -5.04
N LYS A 169 28.90 -61.22 -4.43
CA LYS A 169 30.30 -61.68 -4.47
C LYS A 169 30.67 -62.61 -3.31
N ASN A 170 29.77 -62.82 -2.36
CA ASN A 170 30.03 -63.67 -1.19
C ASN A 170 29.65 -65.12 -1.50
N MET A 171 30.64 -65.99 -1.66
CA MET A 171 30.47 -67.41 -1.95
C MET A 171 29.75 -68.19 -0.82
N GLU A 172 29.68 -67.63 0.40
CA GLU A 172 29.09 -68.27 1.58
C GLU A 172 27.65 -67.80 1.87
N ILE A 173 27.09 -66.88 1.10
CA ILE A 173 25.75 -66.35 1.35
C ILE A 173 24.65 -67.35 0.95
N SER A 174 23.58 -67.43 1.73
CA SER A 174 22.40 -68.20 1.35
C SER A 174 21.69 -67.56 0.15
N ARG A 175 21.08 -68.39 -0.71
CA ARG A 175 20.27 -67.92 -1.84
C ARG A 175 19.12 -67.02 -1.40
N LEU A 176 18.51 -67.36 -0.26
CA LEU A 176 17.42 -66.57 0.32
C LEU A 176 17.89 -65.16 0.71
N ASP A 177 19.07 -65.04 1.31
CA ASP A 177 19.58 -63.74 1.76
C ASP A 177 20.13 -62.90 0.58
N LEU A 178 20.65 -63.55 -0.46
CA LEU A 178 20.98 -62.88 -1.72
C LEU A 178 19.72 -62.29 -2.39
N ASP A 179 18.65 -63.08 -2.50
CA ASP A 179 17.38 -62.63 -3.08
C ASP A 179 16.75 -61.48 -2.27
N LYS A 180 16.82 -61.54 -0.93
CA LYS A 180 16.38 -60.42 -0.07
C LYS A 180 17.19 -59.14 -0.34
N ALA A 181 18.51 -59.24 -0.46
CA ALA A 181 19.36 -58.09 -0.73
C ALA A 181 19.05 -57.47 -2.10
N LYS A 182 18.83 -58.31 -3.12
CA LYS A 182 18.42 -57.90 -4.46
C LYS A 182 17.07 -57.20 -4.47
N ASN A 183 16.05 -57.78 -3.84
CA ASN A 183 14.71 -57.20 -3.76
C ASN A 183 14.72 -55.85 -3.04
N ASN A 184 15.48 -55.72 -1.94
CA ASN A 184 15.63 -54.44 -1.24
C ASN A 184 16.35 -53.38 -2.11
N ALA A 185 17.40 -53.76 -2.85
CA ALA A 185 18.07 -52.84 -3.77
C ALA A 185 17.13 -52.35 -4.89
N GLN A 186 16.35 -53.24 -5.49
CA GLN A 186 15.34 -52.89 -6.50
C GLN A 186 14.25 -51.96 -5.93
N MET A 187 13.70 -52.30 -4.77
CA MET A 187 12.68 -51.48 -4.10
C MET A 187 13.20 -50.07 -3.78
N ARG A 188 14.41 -49.95 -3.21
CA ARG A 188 15.02 -48.63 -2.91
C ARG A 188 15.34 -47.84 -4.17
N SER A 189 15.76 -48.51 -5.25
CA SER A 189 15.96 -47.87 -6.55
C SER A 189 14.66 -47.28 -7.09
N GLN A 190 13.53 -48.01 -6.99
CA GLN A 190 12.23 -47.52 -7.42
C GLN A 190 11.78 -46.29 -6.61
N ILE A 191 11.89 -46.34 -5.29
CA ILE A 191 11.58 -45.20 -4.40
C ILE A 191 12.42 -43.97 -4.75
N SER A 192 13.71 -44.16 -5.06
CA SER A 192 14.58 -43.07 -5.48
C SER A 192 14.16 -42.46 -6.82
N GLU A 193 13.72 -43.27 -7.79
CA GLU A 193 13.25 -42.76 -9.09
C GLU A 193 11.92 -42.01 -8.96
N GLU A 194 11.00 -42.49 -8.12
CA GLU A 194 9.76 -41.76 -7.80
C GLU A 194 10.07 -40.41 -7.13
N ALA A 195 11.00 -40.39 -6.16
CA ALA A 195 11.42 -39.15 -5.50
C ALA A 195 12.10 -38.17 -6.47
N LYS A 196 12.85 -38.67 -7.45
CA LYS A 196 13.46 -37.86 -8.52
C LYS A 196 12.41 -37.23 -9.43
N GLN A 197 11.38 -37.98 -9.83
CA GLN A 197 10.28 -37.46 -10.63
C GLN A 197 9.49 -36.39 -9.85
N ALA A 198 9.22 -36.62 -8.56
CA ALA A 198 8.59 -35.63 -7.69
C ALA A 198 9.42 -34.34 -7.56
N TYR A 199 10.75 -34.46 -7.43
CA TYR A 199 11.67 -33.32 -7.44
C TYR A 199 11.64 -32.56 -8.77
N ALA A 200 11.69 -33.27 -9.91
CA ALA A 200 11.61 -32.64 -11.23
C ALA A 200 10.28 -31.88 -11.43
N HIS A 201 9.16 -32.46 -11.00
CA HIS A 201 7.86 -31.79 -11.03
C HIS A 201 7.83 -30.54 -10.12
N ALA A 202 8.35 -30.64 -8.90
CA ALA A 202 8.44 -29.51 -7.98
C ALA A 202 9.33 -28.38 -8.54
N LEU A 203 10.42 -28.73 -9.23
CA LEU A 203 11.31 -27.78 -9.87
C LEU A 203 10.62 -27.02 -11.00
N GLN A 204 9.88 -27.72 -11.86
CA GLN A 204 9.08 -27.06 -12.89
C GLN A 204 8.03 -26.12 -12.30
N GLY A 205 7.35 -26.55 -11.23
CA GLY A 205 6.38 -25.72 -10.51
C GLY A 205 7.00 -24.45 -9.92
N ALA A 206 8.16 -24.56 -9.28
CA ALA A 206 8.88 -23.42 -8.71
C ALA A 206 9.37 -22.45 -9.80
N ASN A 207 9.89 -22.96 -10.92
CA ASN A 207 10.31 -22.13 -12.05
C ASN A 207 9.13 -21.35 -12.65
N ASN A 208 7.98 -22.01 -12.83
CA ASN A 208 6.76 -21.36 -13.32
C ASN A 208 6.28 -20.27 -12.34
N ALA A 209 6.27 -20.57 -11.04
CA ALA A 209 5.89 -19.60 -10.01
C ALA A 209 6.85 -18.41 -9.96
N GLN A 210 8.16 -18.65 -10.07
CA GLN A 210 9.17 -17.60 -10.09
C GLN A 210 9.04 -16.71 -11.33
N ASN A 211 8.85 -17.31 -12.51
CA ASN A 211 8.65 -16.55 -13.74
C ASN A 211 7.39 -15.68 -13.63
N ALA A 212 6.25 -16.25 -13.23
CA ALA A 212 5.01 -15.50 -13.05
C ALA A 212 5.15 -14.37 -12.02
N HIS A 213 5.87 -14.63 -10.92
CA HIS A 213 6.10 -13.65 -9.86
C HIS A 213 6.82 -12.40 -10.40
N TYR A 214 7.99 -12.58 -11.02
CA TYR A 214 8.84 -11.45 -11.42
C TYR A 214 8.50 -10.85 -12.78
N SER A 215 7.95 -11.62 -13.71
CA SER A 215 7.61 -11.10 -15.06
C SER A 215 6.26 -10.39 -15.13
N GLN A 216 5.34 -10.69 -14.20
CA GLN A 216 3.96 -10.20 -14.29
C GLN A 216 3.38 -9.78 -12.94
N LEU A 217 3.26 -10.70 -11.98
CA LEU A 217 2.44 -10.47 -10.78
C LEU A 217 2.96 -9.32 -9.91
N LEU A 218 4.26 -9.31 -9.62
CA LEU A 218 4.90 -8.28 -8.82
C LEU A 218 4.97 -6.93 -9.56
N PRO A 219 5.40 -6.86 -10.84
CA PRO A 219 5.29 -5.63 -11.64
C PRO A 219 3.88 -5.02 -11.65
N ASP A 220 2.85 -5.83 -11.87
CA ASP A 220 1.46 -5.38 -11.91
C ASP A 220 1.00 -4.85 -10.54
N ALA A 221 1.39 -5.52 -9.45
CA ALA A 221 1.08 -5.06 -8.10
C ALA A 221 1.77 -3.72 -7.78
N LEU A 222 3.04 -3.57 -8.16
CA LEU A 222 3.80 -2.32 -8.00
C LEU A 222 3.23 -1.19 -8.87
N ALA A 223 2.79 -1.49 -10.09
CA ALA A 223 2.09 -0.53 -10.95
C ALA A 223 0.76 -0.07 -10.34
N ARG A 224 -0.02 -1.00 -9.75
CA ARG A 224 -1.23 -0.65 -9.00
C ARG A 224 -0.92 0.26 -7.82
N MET A 225 0.14 -0.02 -7.06
CA MET A 225 0.57 0.85 -5.96
C MET A 225 1.01 2.23 -6.45
N LYS A 226 1.74 2.32 -7.57
CA LYS A 226 2.12 3.60 -8.20
C LYS A 226 0.89 4.42 -8.59
N SER A 227 -0.15 3.75 -9.08
CA SER A 227 -1.41 4.41 -9.45
C SER A 227 -2.16 5.00 -8.24
N LEU A 228 -1.82 4.60 -7.01
CA LEU A 228 -2.35 5.25 -5.81
C LEU A 228 -1.72 6.63 -5.59
N GLU A 229 -0.57 6.91 -6.22
CA GLU A 229 0.13 8.19 -6.10
C GLU A 229 -0.23 9.16 -7.21
N TYR A 230 -0.27 8.70 -8.47
CA TYR A 230 -0.09 9.59 -9.62
C TYR A 230 -1.32 10.07 -10.43
N PRO A 231 -2.56 9.55 -10.34
CA PRO A 231 -3.66 10.10 -11.15
C PRO A 231 -4.81 10.83 -10.42
N LYS A 232 -4.76 11.08 -9.10
CA LYS A 232 -5.90 11.71 -8.37
C LYS A 232 -5.54 12.69 -7.23
N ARG A 233 -4.27 12.93 -6.94
CA ARG A 233 -3.83 13.86 -5.87
C ARG A 233 -3.54 15.29 -6.32
N LEU A 234 -3.26 15.52 -7.60
CA LEU A 234 -2.74 16.78 -8.13
C LEU A 234 -3.69 17.51 -9.09
N VAL A 235 -4.91 17.00 -9.28
CA VAL A 235 -5.95 17.67 -10.09
C VAL A 235 -7.06 18.16 -9.15
N CYS A 236 -6.73 19.15 -8.34
CA CYS A 236 -7.65 20.09 -7.72
C CYS A 236 -6.98 21.46 -7.82
#